data_AF-A0A0P6WXY7-F1
#
_entry.id   AF-A0A0P6WXY7-F1
#
_cell.length_a   1.000
_cell.length_b   1.000
_cell.length_c   1.000
_cell.angle_alpha   90.00
_cell.angle_beta   90.00
_cell.angle_gamma   90.00
#
_symmetry.space_group_name_H-M   'P 1'
#
loop_
_entity.id
_entity.type
_entity.pdbx_description
1 polymer ?
#
loop_
_entity_poly.entity_id
_entity_poly.type
_entity_poly.pdbx_seq_one_letter_code
_entity_poly.pdbx_strand_id
1 'polypeptide(L)'
;MTAPTELCQLASTWAGSILPGGWMAEEKRDGWRALYMRGLDGKPRLYTRNGHPIEGTGHIVHRLGLLERVAGQPLVIDGEFQVDGTLDATKHWCERGWRHGGEAGLLYAFDVVPMVNWVRGGWEWPQERRKAWLQSLAAQVEADASLQWEWRPGSRGADEGREAVKVLPHGWAFGVHDVRDAACRVWGSGGEGIMLKDPAAPYLRNRNGAWQKVKRVEQFRRAA
;
A
#
# COMPACT_ATOMS: atom_id res chain seq x y z
N MET A 1 -12.08 -8.69 -20.26
CA MET A 1 -10.84 -8.54 -19.46
C MET A 1 -9.97 -9.75 -19.70
N THR A 2 -8.67 -9.56 -19.93
CA THR A 2 -7.68 -10.65 -19.95
C THR A 2 -7.54 -11.27 -18.57
N ALA A 3 -7.18 -12.55 -18.53
CA ALA A 3 -6.96 -13.24 -17.26
C ALA A 3 -5.86 -12.52 -16.43
N PRO A 4 -6.05 -12.40 -15.11
CA PRO A 4 -5.02 -11.88 -14.20
C PRO A 4 -3.71 -12.64 -14.33
N THR A 5 -2.59 -11.92 -14.44
CA THR A 5 -1.24 -12.52 -14.53
C THR A 5 -0.43 -12.35 -13.26
N GLU A 6 -0.91 -11.53 -12.33
CA GLU A 6 -0.22 -11.14 -11.11
C GLU A 6 -1.19 -11.19 -9.92
N LEU A 7 -0.66 -11.20 -8.69
CA LEU A 7 -1.50 -11.12 -7.47
C LEU A 7 -2.07 -9.71 -7.26
N CYS A 8 -1.32 -8.68 -7.66
CA CYS A 8 -1.69 -7.27 -7.56
C CYS A 8 -1.28 -6.47 -8.80
N GLN A 9 -1.71 -5.21 -8.88
CA GLN A 9 -1.25 -4.28 -9.90
C GLN A 9 0.25 -4.01 -9.75
N LEU A 10 0.99 -4.00 -10.86
CA LEU A 10 2.42 -3.73 -10.88
C LEU A 10 2.77 -2.53 -11.74
N ALA A 11 3.73 -1.74 -11.26
CA ALA A 11 4.17 -0.53 -11.93
C ALA A 11 5.19 -0.78 -13.04
N SER A 12 5.13 0.04 -14.08
CA SER A 12 6.19 0.20 -15.08
C SER A 12 7.20 1.27 -14.64
N THR A 13 8.22 1.53 -15.46
CA THR A 13 9.21 2.58 -15.21
C THR A 13 8.74 3.86 -15.88
N TRP A 14 8.77 4.99 -15.15
CA TRP A 14 8.41 6.27 -15.75
C TRP A 14 9.46 6.69 -16.78
N ALA A 15 8.99 7.13 -17.94
CA ALA A 15 9.80 7.43 -19.12
C ALA A 15 9.67 8.89 -19.60
N GLY A 16 9.07 9.78 -18.80
CA GLY A 16 8.97 11.20 -19.12
C GLY A 16 7.56 11.72 -19.40
N SER A 17 6.57 10.83 -19.55
CA SER A 17 5.22 11.24 -19.94
C SER A 17 4.45 11.91 -18.80
N ILE A 18 3.67 12.93 -19.16
CA ILE A 18 2.75 13.63 -18.27
C ILE A 18 1.32 13.38 -18.79
N LEU A 19 0.43 12.98 -17.89
CA LEU A 19 -0.98 12.82 -18.22
C LEU A 19 -1.66 14.20 -18.32
N PRO A 20 -2.65 14.39 -19.20
CA PRO A 20 -3.38 15.67 -19.30
C PRO A 20 -3.98 16.15 -17.97
N GLY A 21 -4.41 15.23 -17.11
CA GLY A 21 -4.94 15.54 -15.77
C GLY A 21 -3.90 15.51 -14.64
N GLY A 22 -2.62 15.33 -14.96
CA GLY A 22 -1.55 15.13 -13.99
C GLY A 22 -1.50 13.72 -13.39
N TRP A 23 -0.41 13.45 -12.68
CA TRP A 23 -0.19 12.23 -11.93
C TRP A 23 -0.50 12.45 -10.45
N MET A 24 -1.08 11.45 -9.79
CA MET A 24 -0.97 11.34 -8.33
C MET A 24 0.43 10.83 -7.97
N ALA A 25 1.15 11.53 -7.12
CA ALA A 25 2.51 11.19 -6.71
C ALA A 25 2.55 10.78 -5.23
N GLU A 26 3.04 9.58 -4.96
CA GLU A 26 3.23 9.03 -3.61
C GLU A 26 4.71 8.67 -3.39
N GLU A 27 5.19 8.70 -2.15
CA GLU A 27 6.50 8.16 -1.84
C GLU A 27 6.54 6.65 -2.13
N LYS A 28 7.58 6.22 -2.85
CA LYS A 28 7.87 4.80 -2.99
C LYS A 28 8.60 4.33 -1.73
N ARG A 29 7.85 3.71 -0.81
CA ARG A 29 8.42 3.09 0.39
C ARG A 29 9.32 1.92 0.02
N ASP A 30 10.45 1.83 0.70
CA ASP A 30 11.45 0.77 0.52
C ASP A 30 11.27 -0.30 1.61
N GLY A 31 10.43 -1.28 1.31
CA GLY A 31 10.07 -2.36 2.22
C GLY A 31 9.72 -3.62 1.44
N TRP A 32 8.78 -4.40 1.98
CA TRP A 32 8.23 -5.55 1.28
C TRP A 32 6.77 -5.27 0.89
N ARG A 33 6.47 -5.38 -0.40
CA ARG A 33 5.10 -5.35 -0.92
C ARG A 33 4.23 -6.34 -0.15
N ALA A 34 3.18 -5.82 0.50
CA ALA A 34 2.29 -6.59 1.36
C ALA A 34 0.82 -6.32 1.01
N LEU A 35 0.10 -7.40 0.72
CA LEU A 35 -1.33 -7.40 0.47
C LEU A 35 -2.03 -7.96 1.70
N TYR A 36 -2.90 -7.17 2.32
CA TYR A 36 -3.90 -7.71 3.22
C TYR A 36 -5.02 -8.32 2.40
N MET A 37 -5.29 -9.60 2.61
CA MET A 37 -6.37 -10.32 1.94
C MET A 37 -6.71 -11.59 2.72
N ARG A 38 -7.83 -12.23 2.38
CA ARG A 38 -8.20 -13.54 2.91
C ARG A 38 -7.54 -14.64 2.08
N GLY A 39 -6.89 -15.58 2.77
CA GLY A 39 -6.35 -16.79 2.16
C GLY A 39 -7.44 -17.75 1.69
N LEU A 40 -7.03 -18.88 1.10
CA LEU A 40 -7.94 -19.95 0.70
C LEU A 40 -8.71 -20.55 1.89
N ASP A 41 -8.15 -20.44 3.09
CA ASP A 41 -8.79 -20.83 4.35
C ASP A 41 -9.74 -19.76 4.92
N GLY A 42 -9.99 -18.68 4.19
CA GLY A 42 -10.87 -17.57 4.57
C GLY A 42 -10.30 -16.63 5.62
N LYS A 43 -9.08 -16.88 6.13
CA LYS A 43 -8.49 -16.08 7.21
C LYS A 43 -7.71 -14.88 6.66
N PRO A 44 -7.90 -13.68 7.23
CA PRO A 44 -7.17 -12.49 6.81
C PRO A 44 -5.71 -12.55 7.28
N ARG A 45 -4.77 -12.24 6.38
CA ARG A 45 -3.33 -12.13 6.65
C ARG A 45 -2.70 -11.09 5.74
N LEU A 46 -1.46 -10.71 6.03
CA LEU A 46 -0.59 -10.08 5.04
C LEU A 46 0.10 -11.14 4.19
N TYR A 47 0.14 -10.91 2.88
CA TYR A 47 0.81 -11.73 1.90
C TYR A 47 1.81 -10.89 1.11
N THR A 48 2.98 -11.45 0.84
CA THR A 48 3.93 -10.87 -0.13
C THR A 48 3.31 -10.81 -1.52
N ARG A 49 3.92 -10.05 -2.43
CA ARG A 49 3.53 -10.03 -3.86
C ARG A 49 3.37 -11.42 -4.49
N ASN A 50 4.17 -12.40 -4.05
CA ASN A 50 4.16 -13.76 -4.58
C ASN A 50 3.24 -14.72 -3.77
N GLY A 51 2.41 -14.21 -2.86
CA GLY A 51 1.42 -15.00 -2.13
C GLY A 51 1.94 -15.75 -0.90
N HIS A 52 3.17 -15.47 -0.43
CA HIS A 52 3.67 -16.03 0.84
C HIS A 52 3.18 -15.21 2.03
N PRO A 53 2.69 -15.82 3.12
CA PRO A 53 2.26 -15.09 4.31
C PRO A 53 3.41 -14.33 4.97
N ILE A 54 3.11 -13.19 5.59
CA ILE A 54 4.04 -12.40 6.41
C ILE A 54 3.66 -12.57 7.88
N GLU A 55 4.51 -13.26 8.63
CA GLU A 55 4.30 -13.59 10.05
C GLU A 55 4.61 -12.41 10.99
N GLY A 56 4.07 -12.48 12.21
CA GLY A 56 4.30 -11.46 13.24
C GLY A 56 3.66 -10.11 12.93
N THR A 57 2.50 -10.12 12.28
CA THR A 57 1.79 -8.93 11.77
C THR A 57 0.38 -8.77 12.36
N GLY A 58 0.07 -9.44 13.47
CA GLY A 58 -1.30 -9.51 13.98
C GLY A 58 -1.91 -8.15 14.37
N HIS A 59 -1.13 -7.20 14.88
CA HIS A 59 -1.55 -5.82 15.14
C HIS A 59 -1.98 -5.11 13.84
N ILE A 60 -1.25 -5.34 12.74
CA ILE A 60 -1.59 -4.82 11.40
C ILE A 60 -2.88 -5.49 10.89
N VAL A 61 -2.95 -6.82 10.96
CA VAL A 61 -4.12 -7.59 10.50
C VAL A 61 -5.39 -7.18 11.26
N HIS A 62 -5.28 -6.96 12.57
CA HIS A 62 -6.37 -6.46 13.38
C HIS A 62 -6.79 -5.04 12.97
N ARG A 63 -5.82 -4.13 12.79
CA ARG A 63 -6.13 -2.77 12.34
C ARG A 63 -6.83 -2.75 10.99
N LEU A 64 -6.42 -3.62 10.05
CA LEU A 64 -7.07 -3.74 8.74
C LEU A 64 -8.44 -4.42 8.81
N GLY A 65 -8.65 -5.32 9.78
CA GLY A 65 -9.96 -5.90 10.07
C GLY A 65 -11.00 -4.85 10.52
N LEU A 66 -10.56 -3.80 11.24
CA LEU A 66 -11.41 -2.65 11.54
C LEU A 66 -11.89 -1.92 10.28
N LEU A 67 -11.02 -1.77 9.28
CA LEU A 67 -11.38 -1.18 7.99
C LEU A 67 -12.41 -2.03 7.25
N GLU A 68 -12.30 -3.37 7.27
CA GLU A 68 -13.33 -4.26 6.69
C GLU A 68 -14.69 -4.09 7.42
N ARG A 69 -14.69 -3.93 8.75
CA ARG A 69 -15.93 -3.71 9.53
C ARG A 69 -16.62 -2.43 9.11
N VAL A 70 -15.88 -1.32 9.03
CA VAL A 70 -16.41 -0.03 8.55
C VAL A 70 -16.88 -0.13 7.09
N ALA A 71 -16.14 -0.86 6.24
CA ALA A 71 -16.52 -1.07 4.85
C ALA A 71 -17.74 -2.00 4.67
N GLY A 72 -18.11 -2.78 5.70
CA GLY A 72 -19.18 -3.76 5.65
C GLY A 72 -18.90 -4.95 4.72
N GLN A 73 -17.66 -5.14 4.28
CA GLN A 73 -17.30 -6.19 3.32
C GLN A 73 -15.80 -6.54 3.37
N PRO A 74 -15.40 -7.75 2.92
CA PRO A 74 -13.99 -8.10 2.82
C PRO A 74 -13.24 -7.25 1.80
N LEU A 75 -12.01 -6.87 2.15
CA LEU A 75 -11.16 -6.00 1.36
C LEU A 75 -9.85 -6.70 0.99
N VAL A 76 -9.27 -6.24 -0.12
CA VAL A 76 -7.85 -6.37 -0.41
C VAL A 76 -7.23 -4.99 -0.26
N ILE A 77 -6.32 -4.84 0.70
CA ILE A 77 -5.61 -3.58 0.95
C ILE A 77 -4.16 -3.79 0.56
N ASP A 78 -3.69 -2.96 -0.35
CA ASP A 78 -2.37 -3.06 -0.94
C ASP A 78 -1.45 -2.01 -0.34
N GLY A 79 -0.28 -2.44 0.15
CA GLY A 79 0.63 -1.59 0.90
C GLY A 79 2.08 -2.05 0.84
N GLU A 80 2.95 -1.29 1.50
CA GLU A 80 4.35 -1.65 1.72
C GLU A 80 4.56 -1.90 3.22
N PHE A 81 4.96 -3.12 3.59
CA PHE A 81 5.31 -3.46 4.95
C PHE A 81 6.76 -3.06 5.22
N GLN A 82 7.00 -2.40 6.35
CA GLN A 82 8.34 -1.97 6.73
C GLN A 82 8.57 -2.14 8.23
N VAL A 83 9.77 -2.58 8.60
CA VAL A 83 10.27 -2.65 9.98
C VAL A 83 11.43 -1.67 10.11
N ASP A 84 11.47 -0.91 11.20
CA ASP A 84 12.52 0.06 11.56
C ASP A 84 12.94 1.01 10.42
N GLY A 85 12.01 1.34 9.53
CA GLY A 85 12.25 2.32 8.46
C GLY A 85 13.14 1.85 7.30
N THR A 86 13.60 0.58 7.28
CA THR A 86 14.59 0.11 6.29
C THR A 86 14.22 -1.23 5.65
N LEU A 87 14.67 -1.44 4.41
CA LEU A 87 14.51 -2.71 3.70
C LEU A 87 15.24 -3.85 4.40
N ASP A 88 16.43 -3.60 4.94
CA ASP A 88 17.25 -4.62 5.60
C ASP A 88 16.60 -5.14 6.89
N ALA A 89 16.09 -4.24 7.74
CA ALA A 89 15.36 -4.64 8.94
C ALA A 89 14.06 -5.39 8.58
N THR A 90 13.36 -4.93 7.54
CA THR A 90 12.16 -5.61 7.01
C THR A 90 12.48 -7.04 6.55
N LYS A 91 13.53 -7.20 5.75
CA LYS A 91 14.00 -8.51 5.28
C LYS A 91 14.38 -9.42 6.44
N HIS A 92 15.17 -8.90 7.39
CA HIS A 92 15.55 -9.63 8.58
C HIS A 92 14.33 -10.12 9.37
N TRP A 93 13.32 -9.28 9.55
CA TRP A 93 12.07 -9.64 10.20
C TRP A 93 11.36 -10.78 9.48
N CYS A 94 11.09 -10.61 8.18
CA CYS A 94 10.33 -11.58 7.39
C CYS A 94 11.04 -12.94 7.26
N GLU A 95 12.37 -12.97 7.18
CA GLU A 95 13.12 -14.21 7.02
C GLU A 95 13.29 -14.98 8.33
N ARG A 96 13.44 -14.28 9.46
CA ARG A 96 13.72 -14.94 10.75
C ARG A 96 13.28 -14.18 12.01
N GLY A 97 13.20 -12.86 11.99
CA GLY A 97 12.97 -12.05 13.20
C GLY A 97 11.70 -12.44 13.95
N TRP A 98 10.61 -12.72 13.23
CA TRP A 98 9.34 -13.14 13.82
C TRP A 98 9.42 -14.43 14.65
N ARG A 99 10.41 -15.31 14.40
CA ARG A 99 10.57 -16.59 15.12
C ARG A 99 10.98 -16.40 16.58
N HIS A 100 11.53 -15.23 16.93
CA HIS A 100 11.83 -14.87 18.31
C HIS A 100 10.56 -14.49 19.11
N GLY A 101 9.39 -14.54 18.48
CA GLY A 101 8.13 -14.11 19.06
C GLY A 101 7.89 -12.62 18.87
N GLY A 102 6.65 -12.21 19.12
CA GLY A 102 6.23 -10.80 19.01
C GLY A 102 5.84 -10.37 17.60
N GLU A 103 5.64 -9.07 17.44
CA GLU A 103 5.14 -8.47 16.22
C GLU A 103 5.81 -7.13 15.94
N ALA A 104 6.17 -6.88 14.68
CA ALA A 104 6.94 -5.70 14.29
C ALA A 104 6.39 -5.06 13.01
N GLY A 105 6.80 -3.80 12.79
CA GLY A 105 6.58 -3.06 11.57
C GLY A 105 5.28 -2.25 11.52
N LEU A 106 5.11 -1.62 10.35
CA LEU A 106 4.04 -0.73 9.96
C LEU A 106 3.68 -1.04 8.50
N LEU A 107 2.38 -1.07 8.18
CA LEU A 107 1.93 -1.14 6.79
C LEU A 107 1.63 0.26 6.25
N TYR A 108 2.35 0.66 5.22
CA TYR A 108 2.07 1.86 4.43
C TYR A 108 1.07 1.52 3.31
N ALA A 109 -0.22 1.62 3.60
CA ALA A 109 -1.30 1.28 2.67
C ALA A 109 -1.48 2.36 1.58
N PHE A 110 -1.60 1.96 0.32
CA PHE A 110 -1.71 2.88 -0.80
C PHE A 110 -2.81 2.57 -1.83
N ASP A 111 -3.49 1.43 -1.73
CA ASP A 111 -4.68 1.14 -2.53
C ASP A 111 -5.63 0.17 -1.81
N VAL A 112 -6.89 0.14 -2.24
CA VAL A 112 -7.92 -0.75 -1.69
C VAL A 112 -8.87 -1.21 -2.78
N VAL A 113 -9.26 -2.48 -2.72
CA VAL A 113 -10.23 -3.09 -3.63
C VAL A 113 -11.12 -4.05 -2.84
N PRO A 114 -12.45 -4.09 -3.05
CA PRO A 114 -13.30 -5.13 -2.48
C PRO A 114 -12.82 -6.51 -2.94
N MET A 115 -12.77 -7.48 -2.04
CA MET A 115 -12.29 -8.83 -2.34
C MET A 115 -13.03 -9.44 -3.55
N VAL A 116 -14.34 -9.20 -3.68
CA VAL A 116 -15.15 -9.67 -4.81
C VAL A 116 -14.65 -9.16 -6.17
N ASN A 117 -14.17 -7.92 -6.23
CA ASN A 117 -13.64 -7.33 -7.46
C ASN A 117 -12.20 -7.81 -7.72
N TRP A 118 -11.39 -7.93 -6.67
CA TRP A 118 -10.05 -8.52 -6.78
C TRP A 118 -10.11 -9.95 -7.35
N VAL A 119 -11.05 -10.79 -6.88
CA VAL A 119 -11.27 -12.14 -7.41
C VAL A 119 -11.62 -12.12 -8.90
N ARG A 120 -12.43 -11.14 -9.34
CA ARG A 120 -12.78 -10.93 -10.77
C ARG A 120 -11.62 -10.42 -11.62
N GLY A 121 -10.48 -10.08 -11.03
CA GLY A 121 -9.27 -9.65 -11.72
C GLY A 121 -8.96 -8.18 -11.64
N GLY A 122 -9.90 -7.37 -11.16
CA GLY A 122 -9.76 -5.92 -11.17
C GLY A 122 -11.04 -5.20 -10.74
N TRP A 123 -10.95 -3.87 -10.66
CA TRP A 123 -12.08 -3.02 -10.35
C TRP A 123 -12.03 -1.73 -11.17
N GLU A 124 -13.13 -1.43 -11.86
CA GLU A 124 -13.26 -0.27 -12.74
C GLU A 124 -13.24 1.09 -12.01
N TRP A 125 -13.28 1.10 -10.68
CA TRP A 125 -13.21 2.35 -9.94
C TRP A 125 -11.87 3.06 -10.16
N PRO A 126 -11.87 4.36 -10.47
CA PRO A 126 -10.66 5.17 -10.62
C PRO A 126 -9.74 5.11 -9.40
N GLN A 127 -8.42 5.18 -9.64
CA GLN A 127 -7.39 5.21 -8.60
C GLN A 127 -7.65 6.27 -7.53
N GLU A 128 -8.06 7.47 -7.93
CA GLU A 128 -8.35 8.56 -7.00
C GLU A 128 -9.51 8.19 -6.04
N ARG A 129 -10.53 7.50 -6.56
CA ARG A 129 -11.71 7.10 -5.78
C ARG A 129 -11.37 5.98 -4.82
N ARG A 130 -10.58 4.98 -5.26
CA ARG A 130 -10.09 3.92 -4.38
C ARG A 130 -9.23 4.52 -3.26
N LYS A 131 -8.34 5.46 -3.58
CA LYS A 131 -7.51 6.14 -2.59
C LYS A 131 -8.33 6.95 -1.58
N ALA A 132 -9.27 7.76 -2.06
CA ALA A 132 -10.16 8.55 -1.21
C ALA A 132 -11.01 7.65 -0.30
N TRP A 133 -11.47 6.50 -0.82
CA TRP A 133 -12.21 5.54 -0.02
C TRP A 133 -11.34 4.92 1.08
N LEU A 134 -10.10 4.50 0.78
CA LEU A 134 -9.16 4.01 1.79
C LEU A 134 -8.92 5.05 2.90
N GLN A 135 -8.74 6.32 2.54
CA GLN A 135 -8.57 7.42 3.49
C GLN A 135 -9.83 7.61 4.35
N SER A 136 -11.02 7.56 3.74
CA SER A 136 -12.30 7.67 4.45
C SER A 136 -12.53 6.50 5.42
N LEU A 137 -12.19 5.27 5.03
CA LEU A 137 -12.27 4.10 5.90
C LEU A 137 -11.35 4.27 7.11
N ALA A 138 -10.10 4.67 6.90
CA ALA A 138 -9.16 4.91 7.99
C ALA A 138 -9.67 6.02 8.93
N ALA A 139 -10.16 7.13 8.40
CA ALA A 139 -10.71 8.23 9.19
C ALA A 139 -11.94 7.83 10.01
N GLN A 140 -12.83 7.01 9.46
CA GLN A 140 -14.00 6.48 10.17
C GLN A 140 -13.58 5.57 11.33
N VAL A 141 -12.56 4.72 11.14
CA VAL A 141 -12.04 3.89 12.24
C VAL A 141 -11.41 4.77 13.33
N GLU A 142 -10.71 5.85 12.99
CA GLU A 142 -10.22 6.80 14.02
C GLU A 142 -11.34 7.56 14.72
N ALA A 143 -12.43 7.90 14.02
CA ALA A 143 -13.53 8.68 14.59
C ALA A 143 -14.49 7.84 15.45
N ASP A 144 -14.54 6.51 15.23
CA ASP A 144 -15.42 5.62 15.98
C ASP A 144 -14.83 5.30 17.36
N ALA A 145 -15.30 6.02 18.37
CA ALA A 145 -14.88 5.81 19.76
C ALA A 145 -15.10 4.36 20.23
N SER A 146 -16.11 3.64 19.72
CA SER A 146 -16.35 2.25 20.14
C SER A 146 -15.23 1.31 19.70
N LEU A 147 -14.57 1.62 18.59
CA LEU A 147 -13.43 0.87 18.07
C LEU A 147 -12.11 1.25 18.75
N GLN A 148 -12.01 2.45 19.33
CA GLN A 148 -10.82 2.90 20.06
C GLN A 148 -10.60 2.14 21.37
N TRP A 149 -11.68 1.70 22.04
CA TRP A 149 -11.62 0.89 23.26
C TRP A 149 -11.53 -0.61 22.98
N GLU A 150 -11.60 -1.03 21.71
CA GLU A 150 -11.52 -2.44 21.33
C GLU A 150 -10.06 -2.91 21.33
N TRP A 151 -9.67 -3.60 22.39
CA TRP A 151 -8.40 -4.31 22.40
C TRP A 151 -8.45 -5.51 21.48
N ARG A 152 -7.40 -5.70 20.68
CA ARG A 152 -7.17 -6.99 20.03
C ARG A 152 -7.13 -8.10 21.09
N PRO A 153 -7.96 -9.15 20.99
CA PRO A 153 -7.96 -10.24 21.96
C PRO A 153 -6.56 -10.83 22.14
N GLY A 154 -6.13 -10.97 23.39
CA GLY A 154 -4.81 -11.50 23.74
C GLY A 154 -3.65 -10.50 23.69
N SER A 155 -3.86 -9.26 23.24
CA SER A 155 -2.80 -8.22 23.22
C SER A 155 -2.44 -7.68 24.60
N ARG A 156 -3.37 -7.75 25.58
CA ARG A 156 -3.21 -7.17 26.93
C ARG A 156 -2.74 -5.71 26.92
N GLY A 157 -3.15 -4.93 25.92
CA GLY A 157 -2.76 -3.52 25.79
C GLY A 157 -1.45 -3.27 25.03
N ALA A 158 -0.75 -4.31 24.55
CA ALA A 158 0.55 -4.14 23.87
C ALA A 158 0.48 -3.34 22.55
N ASP A 159 -0.71 -3.16 22.00
CA ASP A 159 -0.94 -2.40 20.76
C ASP A 159 -1.29 -0.91 21.04
N GLU A 160 -1.46 -0.49 22.30
CA GLU A 160 -1.83 0.89 22.65
C GLU A 160 -0.79 1.91 22.17
N GLY A 161 -1.26 2.97 21.50
CA GLY A 161 -0.40 4.04 21.00
C GLY A 161 0.52 3.64 19.83
N ARG A 162 0.46 2.39 19.36
CA ARG A 162 1.28 1.91 18.25
C ARG A 162 0.57 2.12 16.90
N GLU A 163 1.18 2.89 16.01
CA GLU A 163 0.73 3.00 14.62
C GLU A 163 1.01 1.67 13.88
N ALA A 164 -0.06 0.96 13.48
CA ALA A 164 0.04 -0.33 12.79
C ALA A 164 -0.18 -0.21 11.27
N VAL A 165 -0.99 0.76 10.85
CA VAL A 165 -1.33 1.03 9.45
C VAL A 165 -1.33 2.52 9.22
N LYS A 166 -0.64 2.95 8.16
CA LYS A 166 -0.62 4.34 7.71
C LYS A 166 -1.05 4.41 6.25
N VAL A 167 -2.09 5.17 5.96
CA VAL A 167 -2.45 5.45 4.56
C VAL A 167 -1.45 6.45 4.00
N LEU A 168 -0.73 6.08 2.93
CA LEU A 168 0.26 6.98 2.34
C LEU A 168 -0.39 8.27 1.84
N PRO A 169 0.17 9.45 2.14
CA PRO A 169 -0.28 10.68 1.51
C PRO A 169 0.10 10.70 0.03
N HIS A 170 -0.65 11.45 -0.77
CA HIS A 170 -0.34 11.70 -2.17
C HIS A 170 -0.35 13.22 -2.43
N GLY A 171 0.46 13.63 -3.40
CA GLY A 171 0.40 14.95 -4.02
C GLY A 171 0.05 14.85 -5.50
N TRP A 172 0.01 15.98 -6.18
CA TRP A 172 -0.22 16.06 -7.62
C TRP A 172 1.02 16.54 -8.36
N ALA A 173 1.26 15.97 -9.53
CA ALA A 173 2.30 16.39 -10.45
C ALA A 173 1.71 16.64 -11.84
N PHE A 174 1.63 17.91 -12.24
CA PHE A 174 1.05 18.35 -13.51
C PHE A 174 2.11 18.58 -14.59
N GLY A 175 3.39 18.56 -14.22
CA GLY A 175 4.51 18.63 -15.16
C GLY A 175 5.74 17.86 -14.71
N VAL A 176 6.72 17.75 -15.60
CA VAL A 176 8.02 17.09 -15.33
C VAL A 176 8.74 17.74 -14.15
N HIS A 177 8.59 19.06 -13.98
CA HIS A 177 9.15 19.80 -12.84
C HIS A 177 8.58 19.31 -11.51
N ASP A 178 7.25 19.14 -11.41
CA ASP A 178 6.62 18.64 -10.18
C ASP A 178 7.06 17.22 -9.83
N VAL A 179 7.19 16.35 -10.85
CA VAL A 179 7.72 14.99 -10.68
C VAL A 179 9.14 15.04 -10.16
N ARG A 180 9.98 15.92 -10.72
CA ARG A 180 11.37 16.11 -10.29
C ARG A 180 11.44 16.60 -8.86
N ASP A 181 10.68 17.64 -8.51
CA ASP A 181 10.67 18.21 -7.17
C ASP A 181 10.20 17.19 -6.12
N ALA A 182 9.14 16.43 -6.43
CA ALA A 182 8.66 15.37 -5.56
C ALA A 182 9.72 14.27 -5.36
N ALA A 183 10.38 13.83 -6.44
CA ALA A 183 11.44 12.83 -6.37
C ALA A 183 12.65 13.34 -5.58
N CYS A 184 13.10 14.57 -5.83
CA CYS A 184 14.22 15.20 -5.13
C CYS A 184 13.95 15.36 -3.63
N ARG A 185 12.71 15.71 -3.22
CA ARG A 185 12.35 15.75 -1.79
C ARG A 185 12.50 14.39 -1.13
N VAL A 186 12.01 13.32 -1.77
CA VAL A 186 12.13 11.95 -1.23
C VAL A 186 13.59 11.50 -1.17
N TRP A 187 14.39 11.76 -2.21
CA TRP A 187 15.81 11.42 -2.21
C TRP A 187 16.60 12.21 -1.17
N GLY A 188 16.26 13.49 -0.96
CA GLY A 188 16.87 14.34 0.06
C GLY A 188 16.67 13.81 1.48
N SER A 189 15.59 13.05 1.73
CA SER A 189 15.36 12.33 3.00
C SER A 189 15.83 10.87 2.98
N GLY A 190 16.59 10.45 1.96
CA GLY A 190 17.11 9.09 1.83
C GLY A 190 16.10 8.03 1.36
N GLY A 191 14.91 8.44 0.90
CA GLY A 191 13.90 7.52 0.38
C GLY A 191 14.22 7.00 -1.03
N GLU A 192 13.51 5.96 -1.48
CA GLU A 192 13.80 5.27 -2.74
C GLU A 192 13.40 6.08 -3.99
N GLY A 193 12.34 6.88 -3.88
CA GLY A 193 11.80 7.68 -4.98
C GLY A 193 10.28 7.83 -4.87
N ILE A 194 9.61 7.99 -6.01
CA ILE A 194 8.15 8.19 -6.05
C ILE A 194 7.44 7.18 -6.95
N MET A 195 6.18 6.94 -6.63
CA MET A 195 5.20 6.22 -7.44
C MET A 195 4.22 7.23 -8.02
N LEU A 196 4.20 7.34 -9.34
CA LEU A 196 3.21 8.07 -10.11
C LEU A 196 2.04 7.14 -10.42
N LYS A 197 0.82 7.59 -10.20
CA LYS A 197 -0.41 6.83 -10.46
C LYS A 197 -1.40 7.66 -11.27
N ASP A 198 -1.93 7.06 -12.33
CA ASP A 198 -2.98 7.65 -13.14
C ASP A 198 -4.27 7.70 -12.30
N PRO A 199 -4.82 8.89 -12.01
CA PRO A 199 -5.99 9.05 -11.15
C PRO A 199 -7.24 8.36 -11.72
N ALA A 200 -7.36 8.28 -13.04
CA ALA A 200 -8.52 7.72 -13.72
C ALA A 200 -8.44 6.20 -13.92
N ALA A 201 -7.27 5.60 -13.68
CA ALA A 201 -7.05 4.21 -14.05
C ALA A 201 -7.79 3.22 -13.12
N PRO A 202 -8.34 2.12 -13.71
CA PRO A 202 -8.90 1.03 -12.93
C PRO A 202 -7.79 0.26 -12.20
N TYR A 203 -8.19 -0.61 -11.27
CA TYR A 203 -7.27 -1.59 -10.69
C TYR A 203 -7.25 -2.85 -11.57
N LEU A 204 -6.07 -3.26 -12.02
CA LEU A 204 -5.87 -4.46 -12.84
C LEU A 204 -4.71 -5.29 -12.28
N ARG A 205 -4.93 -6.60 -12.13
CA ARG A 205 -3.91 -7.56 -11.67
C ARG A 205 -2.91 -7.95 -12.75
N ASN A 206 -2.17 -6.96 -13.25
CA ASN A 206 -1.09 -7.11 -14.21
C ASN A 206 -0.07 -5.96 -14.08
N ARG A 207 0.98 -6.00 -14.90
CA ARG A 207 1.89 -4.86 -15.09
C ARG A 207 1.38 -3.97 -16.22
N ASN A 208 1.20 -2.69 -15.95
CA ASN A 208 0.73 -1.73 -16.95
C ASN A 208 1.30 -0.32 -16.73
N GLY A 209 0.87 0.64 -17.55
CA GLY A 209 1.29 2.04 -17.53
C GLY A 209 0.57 2.93 -16.52
N ALA A 210 -0.46 2.42 -15.83
CA ALA A 210 -1.25 3.19 -14.87
C ALA A 210 -0.43 3.58 -13.64
N TRP A 211 0.50 2.73 -13.23
CA TRP A 211 1.48 3.06 -12.19
C TRP A 211 2.89 3.08 -12.77
N GLN A 212 3.65 4.13 -12.44
CA GLN A 212 5.01 4.31 -12.93
C GLN A 212 5.94 4.74 -11.80
N LYS A 213 7.11 4.10 -11.71
CA LYS A 213 8.10 4.40 -10.68
C LYS A 213 9.19 5.34 -11.18
N VAL A 214 9.57 6.31 -10.35
CA VAL A 214 10.72 7.19 -10.52
C VAL A 214 11.70 6.89 -9.38
N LYS A 215 12.88 6.37 -9.72
CA LYS A 215 13.90 5.94 -8.76
C LYS A 215 15.25 6.60 -8.97
N ARG A 216 15.51 7.16 -10.16
CA ARG A 216 16.83 7.70 -10.48
C ARG A 216 16.74 8.95 -11.34
N VAL A 217 17.76 9.80 -11.25
CA VAL A 217 17.85 11.09 -11.96
C VAL A 217 17.90 10.90 -13.47
N GLU A 218 18.47 9.79 -13.98
CA GLU A 218 18.58 9.55 -15.42
C GLU A 218 17.23 9.47 -16.13
N GLN A 219 16.15 9.15 -15.40
CA GLN A 219 14.80 9.14 -15.95
C GLN A 219 14.34 10.52 -16.43
N PHE A 220 14.89 11.60 -15.88
CA PHE A 220 14.59 12.97 -16.32
C PHE A 220 15.34 13.38 -17.60
N ARG A 221 16.44 12.70 -17.95
CA ARG A 221 17.18 13.01 -19.19
C ARG A 221 16.45 12.54 -20.44
N ARG A 222 15.51 11.61 -20.30
CA ARG A 222 14.67 11.09 -21.38
C ARG A 222 13.38 11.90 -21.60
N ALA A 223 13.08 12.80 -20.67
CA ALA A 223 11.87 13.61 -20.63
C ALA A 223 12.08 15.06 -21.13
N ALA A 224 13.33 15.42 -21.38
CA ALA A 224 13.77 16.70 -21.97
C ALA A 224 14.07 16.47 -23.45
#